data_AF-A0A2R6DD26-F1
#
_entry.id   AF-A0A2R6DD26-F1
#
_cell.length_a   1.000
_cell.length_b   1.000
_cell.length_c   1.000
_cell.angle_alpha   90.00
_cell.angle_beta   90.00
_cell.angle_gamma   90.00
#
_symmetry.space_group_name_H-M   'P 1'
#
loop_
_entity.id
_entity.type
_entity.pdbx_description
1 polymer ?
#
loop_
_entity_poly.entity_id
_entity_poly.type
_entity_poly.pdbx_seq_one_letter_code
_entity_poly.pdbx_strand_id
1 'polypeptide(L)' 'LAVDVDEARDLVELLLHGDGRSRTWLLEAGFEVAAADGRVVATRDE' A
#
# COMPACT_ATOMS: atom_id res chain seq x y z
N LEU A 1 -11.05 -6.34 4.44
CA LEU A 1 -10.91 -4.87 4.40
C LEU A 1 -12.27 -4.21 4.50
N ALA A 2 -12.42 -3.22 5.38
CA ALA A 2 -13.62 -2.39 5.51
C ALA A 2 -13.26 -0.88 5.50
N VAL A 3 -12.11 -0.55 4.91
CA VAL A 3 -11.52 0.78 4.83
C VAL A 3 -11.75 1.31 3.42
N ASP A 4 -12.18 2.56 3.32
CA ASP A 4 -12.22 3.29 2.05
C ASP A 4 -10.79 3.73 1.68
N VAL A 5 -10.48 3.77 0.38
CA VAL A 5 -9.13 4.06 -0.10
C VAL A 5 -9.17 5.36 -0.89
N ASP A 6 -8.85 6.46 -0.23
CA ASP A 6 -8.89 7.81 -0.80
C ASP A 6 -7.57 8.58 -0.66
N GLU A 7 -6.67 8.12 0.20
CA GLU A 7 -5.33 8.70 0.39
C GLU A 7 -4.21 7.66 0.16
N ALA A 8 -3.01 8.14 -0.19
CA ALA A 8 -1.86 7.26 -0.44
C ALA A 8 -1.47 6.40 0.78
N ARG A 9 -1.73 6.89 2.00
CA ARG A 9 -1.48 6.14 3.24
C ARG A 9 -2.34 4.89 3.38
N ASP A 10 -3.53 4.86 2.74
CA ASP A 10 -4.44 3.73 2.84
C ASP A 10 -3.96 2.54 2.02
N LEU A 11 -3.05 2.76 1.07
CA LEU A 11 -2.39 1.68 0.33
C LEU A 11 -1.56 0.77 1.25
N VAL A 12 -1.11 1.28 2.41
CA VAL A 12 -0.43 0.45 3.42
C VAL A 12 -1.35 -0.68 3.90
N GLU A 13 -2.63 -0.39 4.13
CA GLU A 13 -3.63 -1.39 4.54
C GLU A 13 -3.80 -2.45 3.43
N LEU A 14 -3.85 -2.06 2.16
CA LEU A 14 -3.94 -2.99 1.04
C LEU A 14 -2.68 -3.86 0.89
N LEU A 15 -1.49 -3.29 1.07
CA LEU A 15 -0.22 -4.01 0.94
C LEU A 15 -0.01 -5.02 2.07
N LEU A 16 -0.42 -4.67 3.30
CA LEU A 16 -0.26 -5.50 4.49
C LEU A 16 -1.40 -6.50 4.73
N HIS A 17 -2.64 -6.11 4.42
CA HIS A 17 -3.85 -6.83 4.83
C HIS A 17 -4.82 -7.11 3.68
N GLY A 18 -4.59 -6.53 2.51
CA GLY A 18 -5.35 -6.83 1.31
C GLY A 18 -4.99 -8.19 0.72
N ASP A 19 -5.92 -8.74 -0.06
CA ASP A 19 -5.72 -9.97 -0.82
C ASP A 19 -6.23 -9.79 -2.26
N GLY A 20 -5.79 -10.65 -3.16
CA GLY A 20 -6.28 -10.71 -4.54
C GLY A 20 -5.80 -9.56 -5.43
N ARG A 21 -6.59 -9.23 -6.45
CA ARG A 21 -6.15 -8.44 -7.61
C ARG A 21 -5.60 -7.06 -7.26
N SER A 22 -6.20 -6.35 -6.33
CA SER A 22 -5.75 -5.00 -5.97
C SER A 22 -4.35 -5.03 -5.34
N ARG A 23 -4.10 -5.97 -4.42
CA ARG A 23 -2.77 -6.14 -3.82
C ARG A 23 -1.75 -6.60 -4.86
N THR A 24 -2.11 -7.58 -5.71
CA THR A 24 -1.22 -8.04 -6.78
C THR A 24 -0.83 -6.89 -7.71
N TRP A 25 -1.80 -6.09 -8.14
CA TRP A 25 -1.55 -4.96 -9.02
C TRP A 25 -0.61 -3.93 -8.40
N LEU A 26 -0.78 -3.59 -7.12
CA LEU A 26 0.11 -2.66 -6.42
C LEU A 26 1.56 -3.17 -6.38
N LEU A 27 1.76 -4.46 -6.07
CA LEU A 27 3.08 -5.07 -6.07
C LEU A 27 3.71 -5.10 -7.47
N GLU A 28 2.95 -5.47 -8.50
CA GLU A 28 3.41 -5.48 -9.89
C GLU A 28 3.73 -4.07 -10.41
N ALA A 29 3.00 -3.06 -9.92
CA ALA A 29 3.27 -1.66 -10.21
C ALA A 29 4.52 -1.13 -9.48
N GLY A 30 5.15 -1.90 -8.59
CA GLY A 30 6.36 -1.53 -7.86
C GLY A 30 6.10 -0.79 -6.55
N PHE A 31 4.89 -0.88 -5.98
CA PHE A 31 4.64 -0.33 -4.65
C PHE A 31 5.21 -1.22 -3.56
N GLU A 32 5.78 -0.58 -2.54
CA GLU A 32 6.33 -1.25 -1.37
C GLU A 32 5.96 -0.51 -0.07
N VAL A 33 6.22 -1.19 1.05
CA VAL A 33 5.99 -0.63 2.39
C VAL A 33 7.33 -0.22 2.98
N ALA A 34 7.45 1.05 3.36
CA ALA A 34 8.65 1.60 3.98
C ALA A 34 8.33 2.23 5.35
N ALA A 35 9.35 2.34 6.20
CA ALA A 35 9.28 3.11 7.44
C ALA A 35 9.93 4.48 7.23
N ALA A 36 9.17 5.56 7.40
CA ALA A 36 9.61 6.94 7.28
C ALA A 36 9.07 7.77 8.44
N ASP A 37 9.93 8.55 9.10
CA ASP A 37 9.56 9.43 10.22
C ASP A 37 8.76 8.74 11.34
N GLY A 38 9.13 7.49 11.65
CA GLY A 38 8.46 6.67 12.67
C GLY A 38 7.06 6.20 12.27
N ARG A 39 6.67 6.35 11.00
CA ARG A 39 5.41 5.88 10.43
C ARG A 39 5.66 4.90 9.28
N VAL A 40 4.64 4.08 8.99
CA VAL A 40 4.64 3.20 7.83
C VAL A 40 3.98 3.94 6.67
N VAL A 41 4.61 3.91 5.51
CA VAL A 41 4.16 4.57 4.28
C VAL A 41 4.22 3.60 3.10
N ALA A 42 3.39 3.85 2.09
CA ALA A 42 3.51 3.19 0.79
C ALA A 42 4.37 4.07 -0.13
N THR A 43 5.37 3.47 -0.76
CA THR A 43 6.26 4.15 -1.72
C THR A 43 6.23 3.42 -3.06
N ARG A 44 6.60 4.13 -4.12
CA ARG A 44 6.80 3.57 -5.45
C ARG A 44 7.97 4.30 -6.10
N ASP A 45 8.96 3.55 -6.58
CA ASP A 45 10.02 4.14 -7.40
C ASP A 45 9.42 4.60 -8.75
N GLU A 46 9.86 5.76 -9.25
CA GLU A 46 9.36 6.31 -10.53
C GLU A 46 9.70 5.40 -11.72
#